data_AF-A0A7G8Q5L2-F1
#
_entry.id   AF-A0A7G8Q5L2-F1
#
_cell.length_a   1.000
_cell.length_b   1.000
_cell.length_c   1.000
_cell.angle_alpha   90.00
_cell.angle_beta   90.00
_cell.angle_gamma   90.00
#
_symmetry.space_group_name_H-M   'P 1'
#
loop_
_entity.id
_entity.type
_entity.pdbx_description
1 polymer ?
#
loop_
_entity_poly.entity_id
_entity_poly.type
_entity_poly.pdbx_seq_one_letter_code
_entity_poly.pdbx_strand_id
1 'polypeptide(L)'
;MRQLYTSPRQENIDRVATMLTEQGIECTIENRSNYRRPSYQRFSYTQRNEDRDSWAQVWVTRADDYTRARALLKELGIEPVIRHGEELALARNPTPDMRRQSTATRIRRIVLLAVAGAFVVLMLRYMGVI
;
A
#
# COMPACT_ATOMS: atom_id res chain seq x y z
N MET A 1 2.45 -11.64 -13.98
CA MET A 1 3.22 -10.40 -13.77
C MET A 1 3.06 -9.90 -12.35
N ARG A 2 4.16 -9.55 -11.67
CA ARG A 2 4.14 -8.96 -10.31
C ARG A 2 5.04 -7.74 -10.26
N GLN A 3 4.56 -6.67 -9.63
CA GLN A 3 5.32 -5.44 -9.44
C GLN A 3 6.50 -5.71 -8.48
N LEU A 4 7.67 -5.22 -8.86
CA LEU A 4 8.90 -5.39 -8.12
C LEU A 4 9.41 -4.06 -7.56
N TYR A 5 9.40 -3.02 -8.38
CA TYR A 5 9.99 -1.72 -8.05
C TYR A 5 9.18 -0.58 -8.69
N THR A 6 9.11 0.57 -8.02
CA THR A 6 8.47 1.80 -8.51
C THR A 6 9.30 3.01 -8.11
N SER A 7 9.39 4.00 -8.99
CA SER A 7 10.16 5.23 -8.75
C SER A 7 9.66 6.35 -9.64
N PRO A 8 9.59 7.60 -9.13
CA PRO A 8 9.27 8.76 -9.97
C PRO A 8 10.37 9.09 -10.99
N ARG A 9 11.61 8.61 -10.74
CA ARG A 9 12.77 8.84 -11.62
C ARG A 9 12.91 7.70 -12.61
N GLN A 10 12.79 8.01 -13.91
CA GLN A 10 12.91 7.03 -14.99
C GLN A 10 14.29 6.37 -15.05
N GLU A 11 15.36 7.11 -14.77
CA GLU A 11 16.72 6.55 -14.77
C GLU A 11 16.89 5.39 -13.80
N ASN A 12 16.21 5.44 -12.64
CA ASN A 12 16.25 4.34 -11.68
C ASN A 12 15.52 3.10 -12.22
N ILE A 13 14.41 3.30 -12.92
CA ILE A 13 13.62 2.23 -13.55
C ILE A 13 14.44 1.56 -14.65
N ASP A 14 15.08 2.35 -15.51
CA ASP A 14 15.93 1.84 -16.58
C ASP A 14 17.13 1.06 -16.00
N ARG A 15 17.79 1.56 -14.94
CA ARG A 15 18.89 0.84 -14.26
C ARG A 15 18.45 -0.51 -13.69
N VAL A 16 17.31 -0.54 -13.00
CA VAL A 16 16.78 -1.80 -12.43
C VAL A 16 16.40 -2.77 -13.55
N ALA A 17 15.77 -2.30 -14.62
CA ALA A 17 15.42 -3.15 -15.76
C ALA A 17 16.67 -3.73 -16.45
N THR A 18 17.71 -2.92 -16.65
CA THR A 18 19.00 -3.38 -17.21
C THR A 18 19.63 -4.45 -16.32
N MET A 19 19.71 -4.21 -15.01
CA MET A 19 20.25 -5.17 -14.04
C MET A 19 19.50 -6.51 -14.06
N LEU A 20 18.16 -6.48 -14.12
CA LEU A 20 17.35 -7.70 -14.22
C LEU A 20 17.62 -8.43 -15.54
N THR A 21 17.73 -7.68 -16.64
CA THR A 21 18.03 -8.23 -17.97
C THR A 21 19.40 -8.90 -18.01
N GLU A 22 20.43 -8.28 -17.42
CA GLU A 22 21.78 -8.85 -17.29
C GLU A 22 21.80 -10.17 -16.51
N GLN A 23 20.88 -10.32 -15.56
CA GLN A 23 20.70 -11.54 -14.76
C GLN A 23 19.79 -12.59 -15.45
N GLY A 24 19.32 -12.31 -16.67
CA GLY A 24 18.43 -13.18 -17.43
C GLY A 24 16.99 -13.20 -16.92
N ILE A 25 16.56 -12.18 -16.18
CA ILE A 25 15.21 -12.06 -15.65
C ILE A 25 14.36 -11.20 -16.59
N GLU A 26 13.28 -11.78 -17.10
CA GLU A 26 12.35 -11.11 -18.00
C GLU A 26 11.48 -10.10 -17.23
N CYS A 27 11.57 -8.82 -17.61
CA CYS A 27 10.80 -7.74 -16.99
C CYS A 27 10.08 -6.85 -18.03
N THR A 28 9.02 -6.19 -17.58
CA THR A 28 8.22 -5.23 -18.35
C THR A 28 8.12 -3.93 -17.56
N ILE A 29 8.20 -2.80 -18.26
CA ILE A 29 8.08 -1.47 -17.66
C ILE A 29 6.70 -0.91 -17.97
N GLU A 30 5.95 -0.53 -16.94
CA GLU A 30 4.67 0.17 -17.07
C GLU A 30 4.80 1.64 -16.68
N ASN A 31 3.86 2.47 -17.13
CA ASN A 31 3.81 3.92 -16.87
C ASN A 31 5.09 4.67 -17.25
N ARG A 32 5.79 4.19 -18.28
CA ARG A 32 6.96 4.87 -18.85
C ARG A 32 6.49 6.14 -19.54
N SER A 33 6.93 7.31 -19.08
CA SER A 33 6.67 8.56 -19.82
C SER A 33 7.59 8.62 -21.04
N ASN A 34 6.99 8.76 -22.22
CA ASN A 34 7.72 8.92 -23.49
C ASN A 34 8.55 10.21 -23.55
N TYR A 35 8.21 11.20 -22.73
CA TYR A 35 8.94 12.46 -22.66
C TYR A 35 10.00 12.38 -21.55
N ARG A 36 11.28 12.47 -21.95
CA ARG A 36 12.44 12.49 -21.05
C ARG A 36 12.59 13.89 -20.45
N ARG A 37 11.85 14.15 -19.38
CA ARG A 37 11.95 15.41 -18.61
C ARG A 37 13.16 15.34 -17.68
N PRO A 38 14.03 16.35 -17.64
CA PRO A 38 15.01 16.48 -16.56
C PRO A 38 14.29 16.56 -15.21
N SER A 39 14.40 15.51 -14.38
CA SER A 39 13.81 15.50 -13.05
C SER A 39 14.75 16.20 -12.07
N TYR A 40 14.79 17.54 -12.10
CA TYR A 40 15.50 18.34 -11.10
C TYR A 40 14.77 18.38 -9.75
N GLN A 41 13.60 17.75 -9.66
CA GLN A 41 12.80 17.72 -8.45
C GLN A 41 13.55 16.98 -7.34
N ARG A 42 13.81 17.72 -6.26
CA ARG A 42 14.39 17.19 -5.04
C ARG A 42 13.34 16.35 -4.33
N PHE A 43 13.80 15.36 -3.59
CA PHE A 43 12.93 14.60 -2.70
C PHE A 43 12.28 15.55 -1.70
N SER A 44 10.94 15.52 -1.60
CA SER A 44 10.17 16.34 -0.69
C SER A 44 9.52 15.48 0.38
N TYR A 45 9.74 15.81 1.66
CA TYR A 45 9.14 15.10 2.79
C TYR A 45 7.68 15.50 3.04
N THR A 46 7.24 16.64 2.52
CA THR A 46 5.85 17.12 2.65
C THR A 46 4.93 16.57 1.55
N GLN A 47 5.51 16.05 0.47
CA GLN A 47 4.78 15.57 -0.70
C GLN A 47 4.46 14.08 -0.54
N ARG A 48 3.64 13.77 0.48
CA ARG A 48 3.23 12.40 0.80
C ARG A 48 2.10 11.86 -0.10
N ASN A 49 1.34 12.75 -0.73
CA ASN A 49 0.16 12.45 -1.56
C ASN A 49 0.44 12.54 -3.08
N GLU A 50 1.62 12.16 -3.54
CA GLU A 50 1.79 11.89 -4.97
C GLU A 50 1.29 10.47 -5.26
N ASP A 51 0.41 10.35 -6.27
CA ASP A 51 -0.14 9.07 -6.74
C ASP A 51 1.00 8.17 -7.23
N ARG A 52 1.54 7.32 -6.33
CA ARG A 52 2.64 6.39 -6.66
C ARG A 52 2.28 5.42 -7.78
N ASP A 53 0.99 5.16 -7.96
CA ASP A 53 0.47 4.33 -9.03
C ASP A 53 0.72 4.94 -10.42
N SER A 54 0.86 6.27 -10.52
CA SER A 54 1.17 6.96 -11.77
C SER A 54 2.65 6.91 -12.16
N TRP A 55 3.53 6.54 -11.22
CA TRP A 55 4.97 6.47 -11.47
C TRP A 55 5.30 5.29 -12.36
N ALA A 56 6.48 5.34 -12.98
CA ALA A 56 7.03 4.25 -13.77
C ALA A 56 7.33 3.06 -12.86
N GLN A 57 6.99 1.85 -13.34
CA GLN A 57 6.99 0.62 -12.55
C GLN A 57 7.69 -0.50 -13.30
N VAL A 58 8.48 -1.31 -12.58
CA VAL A 58 9.09 -2.55 -13.10
C VAL A 58 8.27 -3.75 -12.63
N TRP A 59 7.83 -4.54 -13.59
CA TRP A 59 7.08 -5.77 -13.39
C TRP A 59 7.90 -6.97 -13.86
N VAL A 60 7.93 -8.03 -13.06
CA VAL A 60 8.53 -9.31 -13.49
C VAL A 60 7.47 -10.12 -14.20
N THR A 61 7.79 -10.61 -15.40
CA THR A 61 6.84 -11.34 -16.25
C THR A 61 6.51 -12.71 -15.65
N ARG A 62 7.55 -13.48 -15.33
CA ARG A 62 7.49 -14.84 -14.80
C ARG A 62 7.39 -14.85 -13.28
N ALA A 63 6.53 -15.70 -12.73
CA ALA A 63 6.35 -15.80 -11.28
C ALA A 63 7.57 -16.43 -10.59
N ASP A 64 8.23 -17.38 -11.25
CA ASP A 64 9.37 -18.13 -10.71
C ASP A 64 10.59 -17.24 -10.48
N ASP A 65 10.82 -16.27 -11.37
CA ASP A 65 11.93 -15.32 -11.29
C ASP A 65 11.72 -14.24 -10.24
N TYR A 66 10.50 -14.08 -9.71
CA TYR A 66 10.16 -12.99 -8.79
C TYR A 66 10.96 -13.05 -7.48
N THR A 67 11.15 -14.25 -6.93
CA THR A 67 11.91 -14.45 -5.68
C THR A 67 13.38 -14.09 -5.86
N ARG A 68 13.96 -14.50 -6.99
CA ARG A 68 15.35 -14.18 -7.35
C ARG A 68 15.51 -12.68 -7.60
N ALA A 69 14.58 -12.05 -8.31
CA ALA A 69 14.58 -10.60 -8.54
C ALA A 69 14.51 -9.79 -7.23
N ARG A 70 13.72 -10.25 -6.25
CA ARG A 70 13.67 -9.64 -4.91
C ARG A 70 14.97 -9.80 -4.15
N ALA A 71 15.62 -10.96 -4.22
CA ALA A 71 16.90 -11.18 -3.57
C ALA A 71 17.97 -10.22 -4.09
N LEU A 72 18.05 -10.04 -5.42
CA LEU A 72 18.97 -9.09 -6.07
C LEU A 72 18.74 -7.64 -5.61
N LEU A 73 17.48 -7.18 -5.53
CA LEU A 73 17.19 -5.85 -5.02
C LEU A 73 17.60 -5.69 -3.55
N LYS A 74 17.38 -6.72 -2.74
CA LYS A 74 17.75 -6.72 -1.32
C LYS A 74 19.26 -6.68 -1.12
N GLU A 75 20.03 -7.38 -1.95
CA GLU A 75 21.50 -7.34 -1.94
C GLU A 75 22.04 -5.92 -2.20
N LEU A 76 21.34 -5.14 -3.02
CA LEU A 76 21.63 -3.72 -3.26
C LEU A 76 21.12 -2.77 -2.17
N GLY A 77 20.48 -3.31 -1.12
CA GLY A 77 19.87 -2.51 -0.05
C GLY A 77 18.56 -1.82 -0.46
N ILE A 78 17.94 -2.23 -1.58
CA ILE A 78 16.66 -1.70 -2.04
C ILE A 78 15.55 -2.64 -1.55
N GLU A 79 14.71 -2.16 -0.63
CA GLU A 79 13.56 -2.95 -0.17
C GLU A 79 12.53 -3.08 -1.32
N PRO A 80 12.19 -4.30 -1.74
CA PRO A 80 11.25 -4.51 -2.84
C PRO A 80 9.82 -4.11 -2.44
N VAL A 81 9.02 -3.69 -3.42
CA VAL A 81 7.65 -3.25 -3.16
C VAL A 81 6.83 -4.39 -2.53
N ILE A 82 6.17 -4.07 -1.42
CA ILE A 82 5.17 -4.93 -0.79
C ILE A 82 3.81 -4.29 -1.05
N ARG A 83 2.92 -5.00 -1.76
CA ARG A 83 1.55 -4.54 -1.98
C ARG A 83 0.85 -4.36 -0.62
N HIS A 84 0.20 -3.21 -0.43
CA HIS A 84 -0.36 -2.80 0.88
C HIS A 84 0.65 -2.78 2.02
N GLY A 85 1.95 -2.65 1.74
CA GLY A 85 3.00 -2.66 2.75
C GLY A 85 2.82 -1.57 3.81
N GLU A 86 2.37 -0.38 3.40
CA GLU A 86 2.08 0.73 4.30
C GLU A 86 0.87 0.42 5.20
N GLU A 87 -0.22 -0.11 4.64
CA GLU A 87 -1.39 -0.53 5.42
C GLU A 87 -1.05 -1.65 6.41
N LEU A 88 -0.25 -2.63 5.99
CA LEU A 88 0.21 -3.74 6.84
C LEU A 88 1.14 -3.25 7.95
N ALA A 89 2.02 -2.29 7.64
CA ALA A 89 2.89 -1.66 8.63
C ALA A 89 2.07 -0.84 9.64
N LEU A 90 1.06 -0.10 9.17
CA LEU A 90 0.10 0.64 10.02
C LEU A 90 -0.77 -0.30 10.86
N ALA A 91 -1.17 -1.46 10.33
CA ALA A 91 -1.91 -2.47 11.07
C ALA A 91 -1.05 -3.11 12.16
N ARG A 92 0.23 -3.35 11.88
CA ARG A 92 1.19 -3.91 12.85
C ARG A 92 1.59 -2.89 13.91
N ASN A 93 1.78 -1.63 13.53
CA ASN A 93 2.17 -0.54 14.42
C ASN A 93 1.21 0.66 14.25
N PRO A 94 -0.02 0.57 14.77
CA PRO A 94 -1.00 1.65 14.63
C PRO A 94 -0.55 2.87 15.43
N THR A 95 -0.68 4.05 14.82
CA THR A 95 -0.38 5.33 15.46
C THR A 95 -1.29 5.58 16.67
N PRO A 96 -0.87 6.42 17.64
CA PRO A 96 -1.69 6.74 18.80
C PRO A 96 -3.09 7.24 18.44
N ASP A 97 -3.22 8.05 17.38
CA ASP A 97 -4.51 8.59 16.93
C ASP A 97 -5.43 7.51 16.37
N MET A 98 -4.90 6.57 15.58
CA MET A 98 -5.67 5.43 15.06
C MET A 98 -6.22 4.55 16.20
N ARG A 99 -5.43 4.35 17.26
CA ARG A 99 -5.87 3.60 18.46
C ARG A 99 -7.00 4.32 19.21
N ARG A 100 -6.94 5.65 19.30
CA ARG A 100 -8.02 6.46 19.91
C ARG A 100 -9.31 6.36 19.09
N GLN A 101 -9.21 6.47 17.78
CA GLN A 101 -10.37 6.39 16.87
C GLN A 101 -11.04 5.01 16.89
N SER A 102 -10.27 3.92 16.92
CA SER A 102 -10.82 2.56 17.01
C SER A 102 -11.55 2.35 18.34
N THR A 103 -10.99 2.86 19.45
CA THR A 103 -11.63 2.83 20.77
C THR A 103 -12.94 3.60 20.78
N ALA A 104 -12.95 4.84 20.25
CA ALA A 104 -14.16 5.66 20.14
C ALA A 104 -15.25 4.97 19.30
N THR A 105 -14.86 4.34 18.19
CA THR A 105 -15.80 3.59 17.33
C THR A 105 -16.38 2.39 18.06
N ARG A 106 -15.58 1.68 18.87
CA ARG A 106 -16.04 0.55 19.68
C ARG A 106 -17.05 1.00 20.74
N ILE A 107 -16.75 2.08 21.46
CA ILE A 107 -17.66 2.67 22.45
C ILE A 107 -18.96 3.12 21.78
N ARG A 108 -18.89 3.83 20.65
CA ARG A 108 -20.06 4.25 19.87
C ARG A 108 -20.95 3.07 19.50
N ARG A 109 -20.37 1.95 19.04
CA ARG A 109 -21.14 0.73 18.69
C ARG A 109 -21.82 0.13 19.92
N ILE A 110 -21.13 0.06 21.06
CA ILE A 110 -21.71 -0.46 22.31
C ILE A 110 -22.90 0.41 22.74
N VAL A 111 -22.77 1.73 22.69
CA VAL A 111 -23.85 2.67 23.04
C VAL A 111 -25.03 2.52 22.08
N LEU A 112 -24.79 2.41 20.77
CA LEU A 112 -25.86 2.21 19.78
C LEU A 112 -26.60 0.89 20.01
N LEU A 113 -25.88 -0.19 20.33
CA LEU A 113 -26.50 -1.48 20.65
C LEU A 113 -27.30 -1.42 21.96
N ALA A 114 -26.82 -0.71 22.98
CA ALA A 114 -27.56 -0.52 24.23
C ALA A 114 -28.86 0.26 24.00
N VAL A 115 -28.82 1.34 23.22
CA VAL A 115 -30.01 2.12 22.87
C VAL A 115 -30.99 1.29 22.04
N ALA A 116 -30.49 0.55 21.03
CA ALA A 116 -31.32 -0.34 20.24
C ALA A 116 -31.98 -1.41 21.11
N GLY A 117 -31.23 -2.02 22.04
CA GLY A 117 -31.76 -2.99 23.00
C GLY A 117 -32.85 -2.40 23.90
N ALA A 118 -32.62 -1.20 24.44
CA ALA A 118 -33.64 -0.49 25.22
C ALA A 118 -34.90 -0.18 24.41
N PHE A 119 -34.73 0.18 23.13
CA PHE A 119 -35.84 0.44 22.22
C PHE A 119 -36.67 -0.82 21.94
N VAL A 120 -36.00 -1.96 21.74
CA VAL A 120 -36.66 -3.26 21.57
C VAL A 120 -37.44 -3.65 22.82
N VAL A 121 -36.85 -3.50 24.02
CA VAL A 121 -37.55 -3.78 25.29
C VAL A 121 -38.77 -2.87 25.46
N LEU A 122 -38.64 -1.58 25.17
CA LEU A 122 -39.75 -0.63 25.22
C LEU A 122 -40.87 -1.04 24.25
N MET A 123 -40.51 -1.45 23.04
CA MET A 123 -41.47 -1.85 22.02
C MET A 123 -42.21 -3.14 22.40
N LEU A 124 -41.50 -4.15 22.93
CA LEU A 124 -42.10 -5.40 23.42
C LEU A 124 -43.09 -5.14 24.57
N ARG A 125 -42.73 -4.21 25.47
CA ARG A 125 -43.64 -3.75 26.54
C ARG A 125 -44.87 -3.03 25.99
N TYR A 126 -44.69 -2.17 24.98
CA TYR A 126 -45.82 -1.47 24.35
C TYR A 126 -46.77 -2.42 23.63
N MET A 127 -46.25 -3.51 23.05
CA MET A 127 -47.05 -4.57 22.41
C MET A 127 -47.71 -5.53 23.40
N GLY A 128 -47.49 -5.38 24.72
CA GLY A 128 -48.09 -6.23 25.75
C GLY A 128 -47.59 -7.68 25.76
N VAL A 129 -46.44 -7.93 25.14
CA VAL A 129 -45.79 -9.26 25.11
C VAL A 129 -45.04 -9.52 26.43
N ILE A 130 -44.65 -8.45 27.12
CA ILE A 130 -44.00 -8.40 28.44
C ILE A 130 -44.67 -7.28 29.24
#